data_AF-A0A8S1QSR4-F1
#
_entry.id   AF-A0A8S1QSR4-F1
#
_cell.length_a   1.000
_cell.length_b   1.000
_cell.length_c   1.000
_cell.angle_alpha   90.00
_cell.angle_beta   90.00
_cell.angle_gamma   90.00
#
_symmetry.space_group_name_H-M   'P 1'
#
loop_
_entity.id
_entity.type
_entity.pdbx_description
1 polymer ?
#
loop_
_entity_poly.entity_id
_entity_poly.type
_entity_poly.pdbx_seq_one_letter_code
_entity_poly.pdbx_strand_id
1 'polypeptide(L)'
;MQSIISQCQDLDEEYRQLVQTINNMLDNLSIVSLEFVNSKLEFLDKYSSTLKSSQIDARIHRNSQMKNLIEYIKMHRKSEVKSLAQSPPAKMAHHRPKYSFNEKAFSCMLYNSMNHMTQQKTQINDFDQSQQKHTLKQKNLNVLQNLIGKQKLEQRKGNEDMFRLLQKCMHLISQKQEFQEVYEDLQKEYRDIVKSNRSLQCKVNLDQKSSKLKENLNQLMVSQESFKSYLNSVI
;
A
#
# COMPACT_ATOMS: atom_id res chain seq x y z
N MET A 1 43.75 -25.47 -0.04
CA MET A 1 42.39 -26.04 0.04
C MET A 1 41.72 -25.39 1.26
N GLN A 2 40.81 -24.44 1.06
CA GLN A 2 40.09 -23.84 2.21
C GLN A 2 39.18 -24.89 2.83
N SER A 3 39.15 -24.96 4.16
CA SER A 3 38.23 -25.85 4.88
C SER A 3 36.78 -25.42 4.62
N ILE A 4 35.88 -26.40 4.50
CA ILE A 4 34.41 -26.21 4.39
C ILE A 4 33.90 -25.25 5.48
N ILE A 5 34.48 -25.34 6.68
CA ILE A 5 34.11 -24.50 7.82
C ILE A 5 34.49 -23.04 7.57
N SER A 6 35.68 -22.80 6.99
CA SER A 6 36.16 -21.44 6.64
C SER A 6 35.26 -20.82 5.57
N GLN A 7 34.88 -21.59 4.55
CA GLN A 7 34.00 -21.11 3.50
C GLN A 7 32.59 -20.75 4.02
N CYS A 8 32.06 -21.53 4.96
CA CYS A 8 30.80 -21.20 5.62
C CYS A 8 30.90 -19.91 6.45
N GLN A 9 32.02 -19.70 7.16
CA GLN A 9 32.25 -18.48 7.93
C GLN A 9 32.33 -17.25 7.01
N ASP A 10 33.02 -17.35 5.88
CA ASP A 10 33.11 -16.27 4.89
C ASP A 10 31.72 -15.90 4.34
N LEU A 11 30.87 -16.90 4.07
CA LEU A 11 29.49 -16.68 3.62
C LEU A 11 28.58 -16.12 4.72
N ASP A 12 28.81 -16.46 5.99
CA ASP A 12 28.08 -15.88 7.12
C ASP A 12 28.50 -14.43 7.36
N GLU A 13 29.75 -14.08 7.10
CA GLU A 13 30.22 -12.70 7.13
C GLU A 13 29.66 -11.87 5.97
N GLU A 14 29.67 -12.42 4.75
CA GLU A 14 29.01 -11.79 3.60
C GLU A 14 27.53 -11.52 3.88
N TYR A 15 26.83 -12.48 4.51
CA TYR A 15 25.43 -12.28 4.91
C TYR A 15 25.25 -11.09 5.85
N ARG A 16 26.10 -10.96 6.89
CA ARG A 16 26.04 -9.83 7.83
C ARG A 16 26.25 -8.49 7.13
N GLN A 17 27.20 -8.43 6.19
CA GLN A 17 27.46 -7.24 5.38
C GLN A 17 26.25 -6.87 4.48
N LEU A 18 25.60 -7.88 3.89
CA LEU A 18 24.41 -7.67 3.07
C LEU A 18 23.21 -7.17 3.91
N VAL A 19 23.01 -7.71 5.12
CA VAL A 19 21.99 -7.21 6.06
C VAL A 19 22.23 -5.74 6.40
N GLN A 20 23.47 -5.37 6.73
CA GLN A 20 23.83 -3.99 7.04
C GLN A 20 23.59 -3.07 5.84
N THR A 21 23.94 -3.53 4.63
CA THR A 21 23.69 -2.79 3.38
C THR A 21 22.21 -2.54 3.18
N ILE A 22 21.37 -3.56 3.37
CA ILE A 22 19.92 -3.43 3.24
C ILE A 22 19.37 -2.43 4.26
N ASN A 23 19.78 -2.52 5.54
CA ASN A 23 19.34 -1.60 6.59
C ASN A 23 19.65 -0.13 6.25
N ASN A 24 20.81 0.13 5.63
CA ASN A 24 21.19 1.47 5.16
C ASN A 24 20.39 1.96 3.94
N MET A 25 19.67 1.06 3.24
CA MET A 25 18.92 1.36 2.02
C MET A 25 17.39 1.40 2.25
N LEU A 26 16.92 1.16 3.48
CA LEU A 26 15.49 1.18 3.80
C LEU A 26 14.87 2.58 3.72
N ASP A 27 15.70 3.62 3.81
CA ASP A 27 15.27 5.01 3.69
C ASP A 27 14.72 5.30 2.28
N ASN A 28 13.55 5.94 2.24
CA ASN A 28 12.80 6.32 1.03
C ASN A 28 12.08 5.17 0.29
N LEU A 29 11.85 4.03 0.95
CA LEU A 29 10.93 3.01 0.47
C LEU A 29 9.46 3.37 0.73
N SER A 30 8.57 2.82 -0.09
CA SER A 30 7.14 2.83 0.21
C SER A 30 6.86 1.95 1.44
N ILE A 31 5.78 2.23 2.19
CA ILE A 31 5.39 1.42 3.35
C ILE A 31 5.22 -0.06 2.97
N VAL A 32 4.61 -0.34 1.81
CA VAL A 32 4.41 -1.70 1.29
C VAL A 32 5.74 -2.38 0.97
N SER A 33 6.65 -1.68 0.30
CA SER A 33 7.98 -2.20 -0.02
C SER A 33 8.82 -2.44 1.25
N LEU A 34 8.69 -1.57 2.25
CA LEU A 34 9.35 -1.71 3.55
C LEU A 34 8.85 -2.92 4.33
N GLU A 35 7.53 -3.13 4.40
CA GLU A 35 6.93 -4.31 5.03
C GLU A 35 7.37 -5.61 4.34
N PHE A 36 7.39 -5.63 2.99
CA PHE A 36 7.87 -6.77 2.23
C PHE A 36 9.35 -7.08 2.53
N VAL A 37 10.22 -6.06 2.50
CA VAL A 37 11.65 -6.23 2.78
C VAL A 37 11.88 -6.73 4.20
N ASN A 38 11.20 -6.14 5.20
CA ASN A 38 11.33 -6.57 6.60
C ASN A 38 10.84 -8.01 6.81
N SER A 39 9.70 -8.38 6.22
CA SER A 39 9.20 -9.76 6.26
C SER A 39 10.18 -10.75 5.65
N LYS A 40 10.81 -10.39 4.51
CA LYS A 40 11.80 -11.24 3.84
C LYS A 40 13.10 -11.34 4.64
N LEU A 41 13.56 -10.25 5.26
CA LEU A 41 14.72 -10.25 6.15
C LEU A 41 14.49 -11.15 7.36
N GLU A 42 13.34 -11.05 8.01
CA GLU A 42 13.00 -11.88 9.18
C GLU A 42 12.96 -13.37 8.80
N PHE A 43 12.39 -13.70 7.64
CA PHE A 43 12.41 -15.07 7.12
C PHE A 43 13.84 -15.58 6.88
N LEU A 44 14.69 -14.77 6.23
CA LEU A 44 16.06 -15.17 5.92
C LEU A 44 16.95 -15.29 7.17
N ASP A 45 16.69 -14.49 8.20
CA ASP A 45 17.37 -14.57 9.49
C ASP A 45 16.99 -15.86 10.25
N LYS A 46 15.68 -16.18 10.30
CA LYS A 46 15.21 -17.47 10.82
C LYS A 46 15.80 -18.64 10.03
N TYR A 47 15.80 -18.57 8.70
CA TYR A 47 16.40 -19.60 7.85
C TYR A 47 17.90 -19.76 8.16
N SER A 48 18.64 -18.66 8.24
CA SER A 48 20.06 -18.62 8.59
C SER A 48 20.36 -19.36 9.88
N SER A 49 19.55 -19.13 10.93
CA SER A 49 19.72 -19.76 12.25
C SER A 49 19.54 -21.28 12.26
N THR A 50 18.89 -21.84 11.23
CA THR A 50 18.64 -23.29 11.10
C THR A 50 19.69 -24.03 10.28
N LEU A 51 20.65 -23.31 9.67
CA LEU A 51 21.68 -23.91 8.82
C LEU A 51 22.76 -24.60 9.64
N LYS A 52 23.02 -25.88 9.33
CA LYS A 52 24.15 -26.63 9.88
C LYS A 52 25.48 -26.08 9.35
N SER A 53 26.57 -26.26 10.09
CA SER A 53 27.90 -25.73 9.77
C SER A 53 28.51 -26.24 8.45
N SER A 54 28.01 -27.34 7.88
CA SER A 54 28.49 -27.92 6.62
C SER A 54 27.67 -27.54 5.38
N GLN A 55 26.55 -26.84 5.54
CA GLN A 55 25.63 -26.54 4.43
C GLN A 55 26.06 -25.29 3.65
N ILE A 56 27.06 -25.44 2.77
CA ILE A 56 27.59 -24.35 1.93
C ILE A 56 26.54 -23.84 0.93
N ASP A 57 25.92 -24.73 0.16
CA ASP A 57 24.98 -24.35 -0.91
C ASP A 57 23.77 -23.56 -0.37
N ALA A 58 23.31 -23.90 0.83
CA ALA A 58 22.23 -23.19 1.49
C ALA A 58 22.63 -21.75 1.88
N ARG A 59 23.88 -21.54 2.31
CA ARG A 59 24.42 -20.20 2.59
C ARG A 59 24.62 -19.40 1.30
N ILE A 60 25.11 -20.02 0.23
CA ILE A 60 25.21 -19.39 -1.09
C ILE A 60 23.82 -18.93 -1.57
N HIS A 61 22.81 -19.81 -1.46
CA HIS A 61 21.44 -19.48 -1.82
C HIS A 61 20.87 -18.35 -0.95
N ARG A 62 21.06 -18.39 0.37
CA ARG A 62 20.67 -17.30 1.29
C ARG A 62 21.29 -15.96 0.87
N ASN A 63 22.59 -15.93 0.59
CA ASN A 63 23.30 -14.70 0.20
C ASN A 63 22.83 -14.20 -1.17
N SER A 64 22.52 -15.11 -2.11
CA SER A 64 21.90 -14.76 -3.39
C SER A 64 20.53 -14.11 -3.21
N GLN A 65 19.69 -14.63 -2.31
CA GLN A 65 18.40 -14.02 -1.98
C GLN A 65 18.56 -12.60 -1.39
N MET A 66 19.59 -12.38 -0.57
CA MET A 66 19.91 -11.05 -0.04
C MET A 66 20.35 -10.07 -1.14
N LYS A 67 21.16 -10.50 -2.10
CA LYS A 67 21.55 -9.69 -3.27
C LYS A 67 20.34 -9.32 -4.13
N ASN A 68 19.43 -10.26 -4.37
CA ASN A 68 18.18 -10.00 -5.08
C ASN A 68 17.29 -8.99 -4.34
N LEU A 69 17.28 -9.04 -3.00
CA LEU A 69 16.54 -8.09 -2.18
C LEU A 69 17.14 -6.68 -2.26
N ILE A 70 18.46 -6.55 -2.34
CA ILE A 70 19.13 -5.26 -2.61
C ILE A 70 18.70 -4.69 -3.97
N GLU A 71 18.68 -5.50 -5.04
CA GLU A 71 18.22 -5.05 -6.36
C GLU A 71 16.75 -4.62 -6.35
N TYR A 72 15.90 -5.38 -5.66
CA TYR A 72 14.50 -4.98 -5.44
C TYR A 72 14.40 -3.61 -4.77
N ILE A 73 15.17 -3.37 -3.70
CA ILE A 73 15.17 -2.08 -3.00
C ILE A 73 15.63 -0.95 -3.94
N LYS A 74 16.66 -1.16 -4.75
CA LYS A 74 17.12 -0.16 -5.74
C LYS A 74 16.02 0.22 -6.73
N MET A 75 15.27 -0.75 -7.24
CA MET A 75 14.18 -0.52 -8.20
C MET A 75 12.96 0.15 -7.57
N HIS A 76 12.76 -0.02 -6.27
CA HIS A 76 11.59 0.48 -5.54
C HIS A 76 11.88 1.70 -4.66
N ARG A 77 13.11 2.21 -4.67
CA ARG A 77 13.46 3.45 -3.99
C ARG A 77 12.80 4.60 -4.72
N LYS A 78 12.02 5.43 -4.01
CA LYS A 78 11.47 6.64 -4.60
C LYS A 78 12.65 7.53 -4.97
N SER A 79 12.86 7.76 -6.26
CA SER A 79 13.87 8.71 -6.71
C SER A 79 13.48 10.09 -6.21
N GLU A 80 14.34 10.74 -5.43
CA GLU A 80 14.32 12.19 -5.27
C GLU A 80 14.75 12.81 -6.60
N VAL A 81 13.92 12.69 -7.64
CA VAL A 81 14.08 13.57 -8.78
C VAL A 81 13.63 14.94 -8.28
N LYS A 82 14.60 15.76 -7.88
CA LYS A 82 14.50 17.21 -8.10
C LYS A 82 14.29 17.37 -9.60
N SER A 83 13.04 17.28 -10.05
CA SER A 83 12.67 17.52 -11.44
C SER A 83 12.82 19.00 -11.69
N LEU A 84 14.06 19.38 -12.03
CA LEU A 84 14.41 20.63 -12.67
C LEU A 84 13.91 20.60 -14.13
N ALA A 85 12.65 20.24 -14.32
CA ALA A 85 11.97 20.37 -15.60
C ALA A 85 11.42 21.79 -15.64
N GLN A 86 12.21 22.71 -16.19
CA GLN A 86 11.67 23.98 -16.68
C GLN A 86 10.64 23.64 -17.76
N SER A 87 9.36 23.73 -17.41
CA SER A 87 8.29 23.72 -18.40
C SER A 87 8.47 24.91 -19.35
N PRO A 88 8.35 24.74 -20.67
CA PRO A 88 8.37 25.87 -21.60
C PRO A 88 7.22 26.84 -21.29
N PRO A 89 7.37 28.14 -21.57
CA PRO A 89 6.38 29.14 -21.20
C PRO A 89 5.04 28.85 -21.90
N ALA A 90 3.99 28.83 -21.09
CA ALA A 90 2.62 28.57 -21.50
C ALA A 90 2.09 29.70 -22.38
N LYS A 91 2.29 29.62 -23.69
CA LYS A 91 1.42 30.26 -24.68
C LYS A 91 1.29 29.33 -25.88
N MET A 92 0.04 29.04 -26.23
CA MET A 92 -0.43 28.32 -27.44
C MET A 92 -0.58 26.80 -27.31
N ALA A 93 -1.73 26.37 -26.78
CA ALA A 93 -2.42 25.15 -27.22
C ALA A 93 -3.86 25.16 -26.71
N HIS A 94 -4.72 25.95 -27.36
CA HIS A 94 -6.15 25.64 -27.35
C HIS A 94 -6.36 24.37 -28.19
N HIS A 95 -7.25 23.48 -27.73
CA HIS A 95 -7.73 22.22 -28.36
C HIS A 95 -7.08 20.89 -27.90
N ARG A 96 -7.59 20.30 -26.80
CA ARG A 96 -8.37 19.02 -26.79
C ARG A 96 -8.73 18.55 -25.36
N PRO A 97 -9.68 17.60 -25.17
CA PRO A 97 -10.57 17.58 -24.01
C PRO A 97 -10.26 16.53 -22.93
N LYS A 98 -10.72 16.87 -21.70
CA LYS A 98 -11.31 16.04 -20.64
C LYS A 98 -10.58 14.76 -20.22
N TYR A 99 -9.67 14.88 -19.24
CA TYR A 99 -9.62 14.11 -17.99
C TYR A 99 -8.38 14.61 -17.22
N SER A 100 -8.59 15.49 -16.24
CA SER A 100 -7.51 15.95 -15.34
C SER A 100 -7.86 15.51 -13.93
N PHE A 101 -7.23 14.41 -13.51
CA PHE A 101 -7.12 14.08 -12.10
C PHE A 101 -6.27 15.17 -11.45
N ASN A 102 -6.88 16.01 -10.62
CA ASN A 102 -6.22 17.16 -10.02
C ASN A 102 -5.32 16.73 -8.85
N GLU A 103 -4.13 16.21 -9.21
CA GLU A 103 -3.07 15.81 -8.28
C GLU A 103 -2.55 16.99 -7.43
N LYS A 104 -2.74 18.24 -7.91
CA LYS A 104 -2.34 19.47 -7.20
C LYS A 104 -3.17 19.74 -5.95
N ALA A 105 -4.44 19.33 -5.92
CA ALA A 105 -5.29 19.52 -4.74
C ALA A 105 -4.89 18.58 -3.58
N PHE A 106 -4.42 17.37 -3.90
CA PHE A 106 -3.97 16.39 -2.90
C PHE A 106 -2.54 16.66 -2.42
N SER A 107 -1.66 17.13 -3.31
CA SER A 107 -0.28 17.43 -2.97
C SER A 107 -0.16 18.68 -2.08
N CYS A 108 -0.93 19.75 -2.31
CA CYS A 108 -0.87 20.95 -1.46
C CYS A 108 -1.28 20.69 0.01
N MET A 109 -2.27 19.82 0.26
CA MET A 109 -2.66 19.47 1.64
C MET A 109 -1.58 18.65 2.36
N LEU A 110 -0.84 17.79 1.64
CA LEU A 110 0.21 16.97 2.23
C LEU A 110 1.52 17.76 2.42
N TYR A 111 1.85 18.68 1.52
CA TYR A 111 3.04 19.54 1.63
C TYR A 111 2.94 20.52 2.80
N ASN A 112 1.76 21.12 3.04
CA ASN A 112 1.58 22.02 4.19
C ASN A 112 1.65 21.29 5.54
N SER A 113 1.31 20.00 5.59
CA SER A 113 1.41 19.18 6.80
C SER A 113 2.85 18.71 7.07
N MET A 114 3.63 18.41 6.02
CA MET A 114 5.02 17.95 6.17
C MET A 114 6.02 19.08 6.48
N ASN A 115 5.80 20.31 6.00
CA ASN A 115 6.73 21.42 6.27
C ASN A 115 6.83 21.82 7.75
N HIS A 116 5.84 21.49 8.58
CA HIS A 116 5.92 21.71 10.03
C HIS A 116 6.75 20.67 10.79
N MET A 117 7.01 19.49 10.20
CA MET A 117 7.82 18.44 10.84
C MET A 117 9.31 18.54 10.53
N THR A 118 9.70 19.15 9.41
CA THR A 118 11.09 19.15 8.91
C THR A 118 11.87 20.43 9.19
N GLN A 119 11.25 21.53 9.61
CA GLN A 119 11.98 22.78 9.90
C GLN A 119 12.46 22.96 11.35
N GLN A 120 12.14 22.05 12.28
CA GLN A 120 12.61 22.16 13.68
C GLN A 120 13.94 21.43 13.97
N LYS A 121 14.65 20.91 12.95
CA LYS A 121 15.87 20.12 13.16
C LYS A 121 17.18 20.85 12.90
N THR A 122 17.16 22.17 12.86
CA THR A 122 18.41 22.95 12.72
C THR A 122 18.42 24.04 13.78
N GLN A 123 19.27 23.82 14.80
CA GLN A 123 19.55 24.69 15.94
C GLN A 123 18.45 24.73 17.01
N ILE A 124 18.65 24.02 18.13
CA ILE A 124 18.36 24.44 19.51
C ILE A 124 19.01 23.40 20.46
N ASN A 125 19.72 23.93 21.45
CA ASN A 125 20.55 23.28 22.47
C ASN A 125 19.94 22.03 23.16
N ASP A 126 20.83 21.08 23.47
CA ASP A 126 20.60 19.75 24.07
C ASP A 126 20.25 19.74 25.57
N PHE A 127 19.41 20.65 26.08
CA PHE A 127 19.06 20.63 27.51
C PHE A 127 17.57 20.56 27.88
N ASP A 128 16.64 20.40 26.93
CA ASP A 128 15.19 20.33 27.29
C ASP A 128 14.31 19.38 26.42
N GLN A 129 14.92 18.40 25.74
CA GLN A 129 14.21 17.56 24.75
C GLN A 129 13.27 16.49 25.33
N SER A 130 13.33 16.16 26.62
CA SER A 130 12.52 15.08 27.20
C SER A 130 11.05 15.47 27.42
N GLN A 131 10.78 16.73 27.82
CA GLN A 131 9.41 17.20 28.04
C GLN A 131 8.66 17.53 26.74
N GLN A 132 9.36 18.10 25.74
CA GLN A 132 8.77 18.40 24.42
C GLN A 132 8.40 17.13 23.63
N LYS A 133 9.21 16.07 23.68
CA LYS A 133 8.89 14.78 23.04
C LYS A 133 7.64 14.14 23.64
N HIS A 134 7.41 14.30 24.94
CA HIS A 134 6.23 13.76 25.62
C HIS A 134 4.95 14.51 25.24
N THR A 135 5.01 15.85 25.13
CA THR A 135 3.88 16.67 24.68
C THR A 135 3.55 16.49 23.19
N LEU A 136 4.55 16.31 22.32
CA LEU A 136 4.33 15.98 20.90
C LEU A 136 3.70 14.59 20.71
N LYS A 137 4.17 13.57 21.45
CA LYS A 137 3.54 12.24 21.46
C LYS A 137 2.08 12.32 21.91
N GLN A 138 1.79 13.08 22.95
CA GLN A 138 0.43 13.22 23.49
C GLN A 138 -0.49 14.03 22.56
N LYS A 139 0.02 15.10 21.91
CA LYS A 139 -0.70 15.84 20.87
C LYS A 139 -1.02 14.95 19.66
N ASN A 140 -0.05 14.16 19.19
CA ASN A 140 -0.26 13.24 18.07
C ASN A 140 -1.29 12.15 18.43
N LEU A 141 -1.27 11.65 19.66
CA LEU A 141 -2.22 10.67 20.16
C LEU A 141 -3.64 11.23 20.25
N ASN A 142 -3.80 12.48 20.71
CA ASN A 142 -5.08 13.18 20.72
C ASN A 142 -5.61 13.45 19.31
N VAL A 143 -4.75 13.84 18.37
CA VAL A 143 -5.12 14.01 16.95
C VAL A 143 -5.59 12.67 16.37
N LEU A 144 -4.87 11.57 16.65
CA LEU A 144 -5.24 10.23 16.20
C LEU A 144 -6.60 9.80 16.77
N GLN A 145 -6.83 10.00 18.07
CA GLN A 145 -8.11 9.71 18.72
C GLN A 145 -9.26 10.51 18.11
N ASN A 146 -9.05 11.81 17.81
CA ASN A 146 -10.03 12.64 17.15
C ASN A 146 -10.32 12.18 15.71
N LEU A 147 -9.30 11.77 14.95
CA LEU A 147 -9.47 11.22 13.60
C LEU A 147 -10.25 9.90 13.63
N ILE A 148 -9.92 9.01 14.57
CA ILE A 148 -10.66 7.74 14.77
C ILE A 148 -12.11 8.02 15.18
N GLY A 149 -12.34 9.00 16.05
CA GLY A 149 -13.68 9.42 16.47
C GLY A 149 -14.53 9.92 15.30
N LYS A 150 -13.96 10.81 14.47
CA LYS A 150 -14.62 11.30 13.25
C LYS A 150 -14.93 10.16 12.28
N GLN A 151 -13.99 9.24 12.07
CA GLN A 151 -14.19 8.07 11.21
C GLN A 151 -15.31 7.17 11.72
N LYS A 152 -15.36 6.88 13.03
CA LYS A 152 -16.43 6.08 13.64
C LYS A 152 -17.79 6.75 13.52
N LEU A 153 -17.85 8.08 13.65
CA LEU A 153 -19.09 8.84 13.49
C LEU A 153 -19.61 8.78 12.04
N GLU A 154 -18.73 9.01 11.06
CA GLU A 154 -19.07 8.88 9.64
C GLU A 154 -19.53 7.45 9.29
N GLN A 155 -18.85 6.44 9.80
CA GLN A 155 -19.25 5.04 9.61
C GLN A 155 -20.62 4.74 10.20
N ARG A 156 -20.89 5.22 11.42
CA ARG A 156 -22.18 5.02 12.07
C ARG A 156 -23.32 5.64 11.26
N LYS A 157 -23.16 6.89 10.80
CA LYS A 157 -24.17 7.57 9.99
C LYS A 157 -24.45 6.83 8.68
N GLY A 158 -23.40 6.43 7.96
CA GLY A 158 -23.56 5.65 6.72
C GLY A 158 -24.22 4.29 6.94
N ASN A 159 -23.91 3.61 8.05
CA ASN A 159 -24.55 2.35 8.40
C ASN A 159 -26.04 2.54 8.74
N GLU A 160 -26.41 3.61 9.44
CA GLU A 160 -27.81 3.94 9.74
C GLU A 160 -28.61 4.23 8.46
N ASP A 161 -28.05 5.01 7.53
CA ASP A 161 -28.69 5.30 6.24
C ASP A 161 -28.87 4.03 5.40
N MET A 162 -27.86 3.15 5.35
CA MET A 162 -27.97 1.85 4.68
C MET A 162 -28.97 0.93 5.34
N PHE A 163 -29.06 0.93 6.67
CA PHE A 163 -30.04 0.12 7.40
C PHE A 163 -31.48 0.56 7.10
N ARG A 164 -31.73 1.87 7.01
CA ARG A 164 -33.04 2.40 6.59
C ARG A 164 -33.40 1.99 5.17
N LEU A 165 -32.44 2.05 4.24
CA LEU A 165 -32.65 1.58 2.87
C LEU A 165 -32.98 0.08 2.84
N LEU A 166 -32.25 -0.73 3.62
CA LEU A 166 -32.52 -2.16 3.79
C LEU A 166 -33.93 -2.43 4.32
N GLN A 167 -34.36 -1.67 5.33
CA GLN A 167 -35.72 -1.78 5.87
C GLN A 167 -36.79 -1.45 4.81
N LYS A 168 -36.59 -0.41 4.00
CA LYS A 168 -37.48 -0.10 2.87
C LYS A 168 -37.55 -1.26 1.88
N CYS A 169 -36.41 -1.84 1.50
CA CYS A 169 -36.36 -3.00 0.61
C CYS A 169 -37.11 -4.20 1.21
N MET A 170 -36.87 -4.53 2.49
CA MET A 170 -37.57 -5.63 3.17
C MET A 170 -39.07 -5.41 3.24
N HIS A 171 -39.52 -4.17 3.44
CA HIS A 171 -40.94 -3.82 3.47
C HIS A 171 -41.60 -4.05 2.11
N LEU A 172 -40.94 -3.62 1.02
CA LEU A 172 -41.42 -3.85 -0.35
C LEU A 172 -41.50 -5.34 -0.69
N ILE A 173 -40.51 -6.13 -0.27
CA ILE A 173 -40.53 -7.61 -0.39
C ILE A 173 -41.73 -8.18 0.35
N SER A 174 -41.97 -7.72 1.58
CA SER A 174 -43.08 -8.20 2.40
C SER A 174 -44.45 -7.86 1.82
N GLN A 175 -44.57 -6.75 1.09
CA GLN A 175 -45.81 -6.29 0.48
C GLN A 175 -46.12 -6.91 -0.90
N LYS A 176 -45.20 -7.72 -1.47
CA LYS A 176 -45.33 -8.30 -2.83
C LYS A 176 -45.68 -7.27 -3.93
N GLN A 177 -45.29 -6.01 -3.74
CA GLN A 177 -45.46 -4.98 -4.77
C GLN A 177 -44.57 -5.29 -5.98
N GLU A 178 -45.02 -4.87 -7.16
CA GLU A 178 -44.18 -4.95 -8.36
C GLU A 178 -42.96 -4.04 -8.19
N PHE A 179 -41.80 -4.69 -8.05
CA PHE A 179 -40.53 -4.03 -7.76
C PHE A 179 -40.09 -3.02 -8.81
N GLN A 180 -40.64 -3.10 -10.02
CA GLN A 180 -40.08 -2.48 -11.20
C GLN A 180 -40.18 -0.94 -11.16
N GLU A 181 -41.24 -0.39 -10.58
CA GLU A 181 -41.43 1.06 -10.48
C GLU A 181 -40.57 1.70 -9.38
N VAL A 182 -40.34 0.98 -8.27
CA VAL A 182 -39.63 1.51 -7.08
C VAL A 182 -38.12 1.22 -7.14
N TYR A 183 -37.70 0.29 -8.00
CA TYR A 183 -36.30 -0.14 -8.09
C TYR A 183 -35.34 0.98 -8.50
N GLU A 184 -35.72 1.83 -9.44
CA GLU A 184 -34.86 2.93 -9.89
C GLU A 184 -34.62 3.96 -8.77
N ASP A 185 -35.65 4.24 -7.98
CA ASP A 185 -35.58 5.14 -6.83
C ASP A 185 -34.71 4.55 -5.70
N LEU A 186 -34.85 3.26 -5.41
CA LEU A 186 -33.99 2.58 -4.43
C LEU A 186 -32.53 2.55 -4.89
N GLN A 187 -32.28 2.31 -6.17
CA GLN A 187 -30.92 2.38 -6.72
C GLN A 187 -30.35 3.79 -6.64
N LYS A 188 -31.17 4.81 -6.90
CA LYS A 188 -30.75 6.21 -6.78
C LYS A 188 -30.42 6.55 -5.33
N GLU A 189 -31.28 6.19 -4.39
CA GLU A 189 -31.07 6.37 -2.95
C GLU A 189 -29.79 5.66 -2.49
N TYR A 190 -29.56 4.41 -2.92
CA TYR A 190 -28.31 3.69 -2.68
C TYR A 190 -27.09 4.47 -3.18
N ARG A 191 -27.12 4.94 -4.43
CA ARG A 191 -26.00 5.70 -5.03
C ARG A 191 -25.72 7.00 -4.27
N ASP A 192 -26.76 7.67 -3.79
CA ASP A 192 -26.64 8.93 -3.06
C ASP A 192 -26.10 8.72 -1.63
N ILE A 193 -26.51 7.64 -0.95
CA ILE A 193 -25.92 7.24 0.34
C ILE A 193 -24.43 6.91 0.18
N VAL A 194 -24.06 6.15 -0.86
CA VAL A 194 -22.65 5.82 -1.13
C VAL A 194 -21.84 7.07 -1.47
N LYS A 195 -22.38 8.02 -2.24
CA LYS A 195 -21.69 9.28 -2.58
C LYS A 195 -21.51 10.21 -1.39
N SER A 196 -22.51 10.28 -0.50
CA SER A 196 -22.48 11.15 0.67
C SER A 196 -21.61 10.63 1.81
N ASN A 197 -21.25 9.34 1.79
CA ASN A 197 -20.40 8.72 2.80
C ASN A 197 -19.08 8.21 2.21
N ARG A 198 -17.98 8.93 2.49
CA ARG A 198 -16.64 8.58 2.00
C ARG A 198 -16.19 7.19 2.42
N SER A 199 -16.49 6.75 3.64
CA SER A 199 -16.10 5.42 4.10
C SER A 199 -16.83 4.31 3.34
N LEU A 200 -18.12 4.49 3.02
CA LEU A 200 -18.87 3.54 2.18
C LEU A 200 -18.36 3.57 0.74
N GLN A 201 -18.11 4.74 0.18
CA GLN A 201 -17.53 4.88 -1.16
C GLN A 201 -16.21 4.11 -1.31
N CYS A 202 -15.32 4.22 -0.33
CA CYS A 202 -14.06 3.48 -0.33
C CYS A 202 -14.29 1.97 -0.28
N LYS A 203 -15.22 1.48 0.56
CA LYS A 203 -15.55 0.04 0.65
C LYS A 203 -16.10 -0.48 -0.68
N VAL A 204 -17.10 0.20 -1.26
CA VAL A 204 -17.70 -0.18 -2.55
C VAL A 204 -16.66 -0.20 -3.67
N ASN A 205 -15.73 0.76 -3.69
CA ASN A 205 -14.66 0.79 -4.69
C ASN A 205 -13.70 -0.40 -4.54
N LEU A 206 -13.33 -0.75 -3.31
CA LEU A 206 -12.50 -1.92 -3.04
C LEU A 206 -13.19 -3.22 -3.45
N ASP A 207 -14.48 -3.36 -3.17
CA ASP A 207 -15.27 -4.52 -3.58
C ASP A 207 -15.34 -4.63 -5.10
N GLN A 208 -15.57 -3.52 -5.82
CA GLN A 208 -15.55 -3.49 -7.29
C GLN A 208 -14.19 -3.91 -7.86
N LYS A 209 -13.09 -3.41 -7.29
CA LYS A 209 -11.73 -3.80 -7.70
C LYS A 209 -11.46 -5.27 -7.42
N SER A 210 -11.89 -5.77 -6.27
CA SER A 210 -11.77 -7.18 -5.88
C SER A 210 -12.51 -8.10 -6.86
N SER A 211 -13.76 -7.76 -7.18
CA SER A 211 -14.55 -8.51 -8.16
C SER A 211 -13.90 -8.52 -9.54
N LYS A 212 -13.40 -7.38 -10.01
CA LYS A 212 -12.68 -7.29 -11.29
C LYS A 212 -11.40 -8.13 -11.31
N LEU A 213 -10.67 -8.17 -10.20
CA LEU A 213 -9.49 -9.01 -10.07
C LEU A 213 -9.84 -10.51 -10.15
N LYS A 214 -10.92 -10.93 -9.49
CA LYS A 214 -11.42 -12.31 -9.59
C LYS A 214 -11.81 -12.68 -11.02
N GLU A 215 -12.49 -11.78 -11.72
CA GLU A 215 -12.86 -11.97 -13.12
C GLU A 215 -11.62 -12.14 -14.01
N ASN A 216 -10.62 -11.26 -13.86
CA ASN A 216 -9.36 -11.35 -14.61
C ASN A 216 -8.61 -12.66 -14.33
N LEU A 217 -8.59 -13.11 -13.06
CA LEU A 217 -7.98 -14.38 -12.70
C LEU A 217 -8.70 -15.57 -13.35
N ASN A 218 -10.03 -15.57 -13.35
CA ASN A 218 -10.81 -16.60 -14.02
C ASN A 218 -10.52 -16.62 -15.53
N GLN A 219 -10.49 -15.45 -16.18
CA GLN A 219 -10.14 -15.35 -17.61
C GLN A 219 -8.72 -15.88 -17.89
N LEU A 220 -7.75 -15.59 -17.02
CA LEU A 220 -6.39 -16.09 -17.14
C LEU A 220 -6.34 -17.62 -17.00
N MET A 221 -7.06 -18.20 -16.03
CA MET A 221 -7.14 -19.65 -15.85
C MET A 221 -7.75 -20.34 -17.06
N VAL A 222 -8.86 -19.80 -17.60
CA VAL A 222 -9.50 -20.33 -18.83
C VAL A 222 -8.56 -20.21 -20.03
N SER A 223 -7.82 -19.11 -20.16
CA SER A 223 -6.82 -18.94 -21.22
C SER A 223 -5.68 -19.96 -21.10
N GLN A 224 -5.22 -20.26 -19.88
CA GLN A 224 -4.20 -21.28 -19.64
C GLN A 224 -4.71 -22.69 -20.01
N GLU A 225 -5.93 -23.04 -19.65
CA GLU A 225 -6.56 -24.33 -20.02
C GLU A 225 -6.71 -24.45 -21.53
N SER A 226 -7.16 -23.38 -22.19
CA SER A 226 -7.27 -23.31 -23.66
C SER A 226 -5.91 -23.49 -24.33
N PHE A 227 -4.86 -22.87 -23.79
CA PHE A 227 -3.49 -23.03 -24.30
C PHE A 227 -2.94 -24.44 -24.12
N LYS A 228 -3.19 -25.09 -22.96
CA LYS A 228 -2.84 -26.51 -22.75
C LYS A 228 -3.56 -27.42 -23.75
N SER A 229 -4.86 -27.17 -23.97
CA SER A 229 -5.64 -27.92 -24.97
C SER A 229 -5.08 -27.74 -26.37
N TYR A 230 -4.67 -26.52 -26.73
CA TYR A 230 -4.04 -26.24 -28.01
C TYR A 230 -2.72 -27.02 -28.18
N LEU A 231 -1.84 -26.99 -27.18
CA LEU A 231 -0.59 -27.75 -27.23
C LEU A 231 -0.83 -29.26 -27.39
N ASN A 232 -1.81 -29.81 -26.67
CA ASN A 232 -2.19 -31.22 -26.80
C ASN A 232 -2.83 -31.57 -28.16
N SER A 233 -3.30 -30.59 -28.93
CA SER A 233 -3.88 -30.80 -30.27
C SER A 233 -2.86 -30.70 -31.40
N VAL A 234 -1.68 -30.14 -31.13
CA VAL A 234 -0.59 -29.93 -32.10
C VAL A 234 0.48 -31.03 -31.98
N ILE A 235 0.52 -31.75 -30.86
CA ILE A 235 1.30 -32.98 -30.66
C ILE A 235 0.46 -34.18 -31.12
#